data_AF-A0A382NP56-F1
#
_entry.id   AF-A0A382NP56-F1
#
_cell.length_a   1.000
_cell.length_b   1.000
_cell.length_c   1.000
_cell.angle_alpha   90.00
_cell.angle_beta   90.00
_cell.angle_gamma   90.00
#
_symmetry.space_group_name_H-M   'P 1'
#
loop_
_entity.id
_entity.type
_entity.pdbx_description
1 polymer ?
#
loop_
_entity_poly.entity_id
_entity_poly.type
_entity_poly.pdbx_seq_one_letter_code
_entity_poly.pdbx_strand_id
1 'polypeptide(L)' 'MDYVKPMKAKVKETIVRYNGTLYKDEIVKVIQKENGDYRVQDSMGKIWYIPKKKFKEVI' A
#
# COMPACT_ATOMS: atom_id res chain seq x y z
N MET A 1 0.60 -1.34 -20.38
CA MET A 1 1.20 -1.56 -19.04
C MET A 1 1.75 -0.22 -18.59
N ASP A 2 0.89 0.62 -18.02
CA ASP A 2 1.28 1.95 -17.55
C ASP A 2 2.29 1.81 -16.41
N TYR A 3 3.54 2.14 -16.70
CA TYR A 3 4.64 2.08 -15.75
C TYR A 3 4.35 3.09 -14.64
N VAL A 4 3.85 2.61 -13.50
CA VAL A 4 3.68 3.46 -12.32
C VAL A 4 5.08 3.78 -11.80
N LYS A 5 5.46 5.06 -11.85
CA LYS A 5 6.71 5.56 -11.25
C LYS A 5 6.83 4.98 -9.83
N PRO A 6 8.01 4.50 -9.40
CA PRO A 6 8.17 3.90 -8.08
C PRO A 6 7.68 4.88 -7.01
N MET A 7 6.57 4.53 -6.36
CA MET A 7 5.89 5.41 -5.43
C MET A 7 5.78 4.71 -4.08
N LYS A 8 6.00 5.49 -3.02
CA LYS A 8 5.82 5.03 -1.65
C LYS A 8 4.53 5.61 -1.10
N ALA A 9 3.88 4.87 -0.22
CA ALA A 9 2.73 5.36 0.50
C ALA A 9 2.83 4.98 1.97
N LYS A 10 2.35 5.87 2.83
CA LYS A 10 2.27 5.68 4.27
C LYS A 10 0.91 5.16 4.66
N VAL A 11 0.86 4.12 5.46
CA VAL A 11 -0.37 3.56 6.04
C VAL A 11 -0.97 4.57 7.03
N LYS A 12 -2.23 4.97 6.86
CA LYS A 12 -2.89 5.97 7.73
C LYS A 12 -3.38 5.41 9.07
N GLU A 13 -3.70 4.12 9.10
CA GLU A 13 -4.28 3.42 10.24
C GLU A 13 -3.89 1.94 10.18
N THR A 14 -3.80 1.27 11.34
CA THR A 14 -3.44 -0.14 11.38
C THR A 14 -4.50 -0.99 10.69
N ILE A 15 -4.08 -1.82 9.73
CA ILE A 15 -4.95 -2.71 8.97
C ILE A 15 -4.63 -4.14 9.39
N VAL A 16 -5.53 -4.76 10.13
CA VAL A 16 -5.43 -6.16 10.51
C VAL A 16 -6.25 -7.01 9.53
N ARG A 17 -5.64 -8.05 8.97
CA ARG A 17 -6.31 -9.08 8.18
C ARG A 17 -5.88 -10.47 8.67
N TYR A 18 -6.60 -11.50 8.26
CA TYR A 18 -6.22 -12.89 8.52
C TYR A 18 -4.77 -13.19 8.08
N ASN A 19 -4.32 -12.55 7.00
CA ASN A 19 -2.99 -12.73 6.45
C ASN A 19 -1.95 -11.75 7.04
N GLY A 20 -2.19 -11.14 8.22
CA GLY A 20 -1.23 -10.29 8.91
C GLY A 20 -1.68 -8.84 9.09
N THR A 21 -0.74 -7.97 9.46
CA THR A 21 -1.04 -6.59 9.87
C THR A 21 -0.14 -5.59 9.16
N LEU A 22 -0.73 -4.54 8.57
CA LEU A 22 -0.02 -3.33 8.17
C LEU A 22 -0.14 -2.32 9.30
N TYR A 23 0.98 -1.86 9.84
CA TYR A 23 0.97 -0.92 10.96
C TYR A 23 0.74 0.51 10.47
N LYS A 24 0.07 1.31 11.30
CA LYS A 24 0.00 2.76 11.08
C LYS A 24 1.42 3.32 10.91
N ASP A 25 1.56 4.30 10.01
CA ASP A 25 2.81 4.99 9.69
C ASP A 25 3.87 4.15 8.96
N GLU A 26 3.59 2.86 8.70
CA GLU A 26 4.43 2.01 7.87
C GLU A 26 4.47 2.49 6.42
N ILE A 27 5.64 2.37 5.78
CA ILE A 27 5.86 2.76 4.40
C ILE A 27 5.82 1.52 3.51
N VAL A 28 4.90 1.53 2.56
CA VAL A 28 4.72 0.47 1.56
C VAL A 28 5.04 0.99 0.17
N LYS A 29 5.46 0.10 -0.72
CA LYS A 29 5.70 0.39 -2.13
C LYS A 29 4.42 0.16 -2.92
N VAL A 30 3.94 1.19 -3.63
CA VAL A 30 2.79 1.04 -4.53
C VAL A 30 3.28 0.46 -5.85
N ILE A 31 2.80 -0.73 -6.19
CA ILE A 31 3.15 -1.46 -7.42
C ILE A 31 2.13 -1.16 -8.52
N GLN A 32 0.86 -1.01 -8.15
CA GLN A 32 -0.22 -0.80 -9.10
C GLN A 32 -1.32 0.04 -8.48
N LYS A 33 -1.99 0.84 -9.31
CA LYS A 33 -3.19 1.60 -8.95
C LYS A 33 -4.31 1.18 -9.88
N GLU A 34 -5.38 0.62 -9.36
CA GLU A 34 -6.57 0.24 -10.13
C GLU A 34 -7.79 0.88 -9.50
N ASN A 35 -8.44 1.79 -10.24
CA ASN A 35 -9.77 2.36 -10.03
C ASN A 35 -10.34 2.49 -8.58
N GLY A 36 -9.49 2.79 -7.59
CA GLY A 36 -9.90 2.93 -6.18
C GLY A 36 -9.01 2.16 -5.18
N ASP A 37 -8.32 1.12 -5.63
CA ASP A 37 -7.48 0.24 -4.84
C ASP A 37 -6.02 0.35 -5.23
N TYR A 38 -5.15 0.24 -4.22
CA TYR A 38 -3.72 0.13 -4.40
C TYR A 38 -3.29 -1.32 -4.17
N ARG A 39 -2.49 -1.80 -5.11
CA ARG A 39 -1.65 -2.97 -4.90
C ARG A 39 -0.33 -2.50 -4.32
N VAL A 40 -0.09 -2.80 -3.06
CA VAL A 40 1.11 -2.37 -2.34
C VAL A 40 1.93 -3.56 -1.88
N GLN A 41 3.23 -3.35 -1.71
CA GLN A 41 4.17 -4.30 -1.13
C GLN A 41 4.75 -3.71 0.15
N ASP A 42 4.68 -4.47 1.24
CA ASP A 42 5.31 -4.09 2.50
C ASP A 42 6.81 -4.41 2.51
N SER A 43 7.48 -4.05 3.61
CA SER A 43 8.93 -4.22 3.80
C SER A 43 9.38 -5.68 3.78
N MET A 44 8.51 -6.62 4.13
CA MET A 44 8.74 -8.07 4.08
C MET A 44 8.44 -8.68 2.70
N GLY A 45 8.06 -7.86 1.72
CA GLY A 45 7.81 -8.29 0.35
C GLY A 45 6.40 -8.84 0.10
N LYS A 46 5.50 -8.81 1.09
CA LYS A 46 4.13 -9.31 0.94
C LYS A 46 3.24 -8.28 0.23
N ILE A 47 2.30 -8.80 -0.56
CA ILE A 47 1.40 -8.02 -1.41
C ILE A 47 0.04 -7.81 -0.74
N TRP A 48 -0.45 -6.58 -0.80
CA TRP A 48 -1.71 -6.16 -0.23
C TRP A 48 -2.58 -5.46 -1.27
N TYR A 49 -3.88 -5.71 -1.19
CA TYR A 49 -4.91 -5.07 -2.01
C TYR A 49 -5.83 -4.28 -1.08
N ILE A 50 -5.58 -2.98 -1.00
CA ILE A 50 -6.19 -2.11 0.00
C ILE A 50 -6.66 -0.80 -0.68
N PRO A 51 -7.83 -0.26 -0.28
CA PRO A 51 -8.33 0.99 -0.81
C PRO A 51 -7.34 2.15 -0.63
N LYS A 52 -7.14 2.94 -1.68
CA LYS A 52 -6.19 4.09 -1.68
C LYS A 52 -6.39 5.05 -0.51
N LYS A 53 -7.64 5.18 -0.05
CA LYS A 53 -8.03 6.06 1.08
C LYS A 53 -7.29 5.73 2.39
N LYS A 54 -6.88 4.46 2.58
CA LYS A 54 -6.13 3.98 3.75
C LYS A 54 -4.65 4.34 3.71
N PHE A 55 -4.18 4.91 2.61
CA PHE A 55 -2.80 5.36 2.46
C PHE A 55 -2.71 6.87 2.24
N LYS A 56 -1.54 7.41 2.55
CA LYS A 56 -1.11 8.77 2.21
C LYS A 56 0.12 8.64 1.32
N GLU A 57 0.06 9.12 0.08
CA GLU A 57 1.20 9.10 -0.83
C GLU A 57 2.35 9.91 -0.23
N VAL A 58 3.57 9.36 -0.28
CA VAL A 58 4.80 10.01 0.17
C VAL A 58 5.64 10.25 -1.07
N ILE A 59 5.88 11.53 -1.37
CA ILE A 59 6.65 12.01 -2.53
C ILE A 59 8.14 11.76 -2.29
#